data_AF-A0A659UIK0-F1
#
_entry.id   AF-A0A659UIK0-F1
#
_cell.length_a   1.000
_cell.length_b   1.000
_cell.length_c   1.000
_cell.angle_alpha   90.00
_cell.angle_beta   90.00
_cell.angle_gamma   90.00
#
_symmetry.space_group_name_H-M   'P 1'
#
loop_
_entity.id
_entity.type
_entity.pdbx_description
1 polymer ?
#
loop_
_entity_poly.entity_id
_entity_poly.type
_entity_poly.pdbx_seq_one_letter_code
_entity_poly.pdbx_strand_id
1 'polypeptide(L)'
;MAAWRPDTGLVCSTPIGSRPEGFWADVECAFLNTLQARWQYAGEALGLGFAQGKSMLWNKPMLNANGGIRALAAEIAEDAAATKLVNGLGLRVNLVAAPFEQPLGQRTLGEIWSRQAR
;
A
#
# COMPACT_ATOMS: atom_id res chain seq x y z
N MET A 1 -0.62 -11.16 12.65
CA MET A 1 -2.06 -11.49 12.70
C MET A 1 -2.91 -10.44 13.42
N ALA A 2 -2.37 -9.55 14.25
CA ALA A 2 -3.14 -8.51 14.96
C ALA A 2 -3.91 -7.52 14.06
N ALA A 3 -3.45 -7.29 12.82
CA ALA A 3 -4.15 -6.42 11.85
C ALA A 3 -5.37 -7.08 11.19
N TRP A 4 -5.53 -8.41 11.31
CA TRP A 4 -6.66 -9.12 10.74
C TRP A 4 -7.83 -9.11 11.73
N ARG A 5 -8.95 -8.54 11.31
CA ARG A 5 -10.20 -8.40 12.10
C ARG A 5 -11.37 -9.05 11.35
N PRO A 6 -12.50 -9.33 12.02
CA PRO A 6 -13.67 -9.93 11.36
C PRO A 6 -14.23 -9.12 10.18
N ASP A 7 -14.06 -7.81 10.20
CA ASP A 7 -14.47 -6.87 9.15
C ASP A 7 -13.36 -6.59 8.11
N THR A 8 -12.28 -7.37 8.10
CA THR A 8 -11.13 -7.14 7.21
C THR A 8 -11.30 -7.86 5.87
N GLY A 9 -11.27 -7.09 4.78
CA GLY A 9 -11.19 -7.65 3.42
C GLY A 9 -9.75 -7.84 2.95
N LEU A 10 -8.86 -6.97 3.41
CA LEU A 10 -7.48 -6.89 2.94
C LEU A 10 -6.59 -6.32 4.05
N VAL A 11 -5.40 -6.90 4.21
CA VAL A 11 -4.34 -6.31 5.04
C VAL A 11 -3.17 -5.93 4.15
N CYS A 12 -2.71 -4.69 4.24
CA CYS A 12 -1.57 -4.18 3.50
C CYS A 12 -0.38 -3.91 4.43
N SER A 13 0.82 -3.96 3.87
CA SER A 13 1.98 -3.35 4.49
C SER A 13 2.46 -2.18 3.68
N THR A 14 2.41 -1.01 4.32
CA THR A 14 3.07 0.19 3.84
C THR A 14 4.56 -0.09 3.65
N PRO A 15 5.14 0.24 2.49
CA PRO A 15 6.57 0.16 2.29
C PRO A 15 7.28 1.36 2.92
N ILE A 16 8.34 1.08 3.68
CA ILE A 16 9.27 2.12 4.17
C ILE A 16 10.60 2.01 3.42
N GLY A 17 11.09 3.13 2.91
CA GLY A 17 12.40 3.21 2.28
C GLY A 17 13.52 2.92 3.29
N SER A 18 14.47 2.09 2.89
CA SER A 18 15.64 1.70 3.68
C SER A 18 16.88 1.58 2.79
N ARG A 19 18.07 1.59 3.39
CA ARG A 19 19.36 1.40 2.70
C ARG A 19 19.49 2.32 1.45
N PRO A 20 19.32 3.64 1.59
CA PRO A 20 19.55 4.57 0.48
C PRO A 20 21.04 4.65 0.14
N GLU A 21 21.37 4.73 -1.14
CA GLU A 21 22.72 5.04 -1.62
C GLU A 21 22.69 6.33 -2.46
N GLY A 22 23.27 7.40 -1.90
CA GLY A 22 23.35 8.71 -2.55
C GLY A 22 22.13 9.61 -2.30
N PHE A 23 22.33 10.91 -2.58
CA PHE A 23 21.39 11.97 -2.22
C PHE A 23 19.95 11.74 -2.69
N TRP A 24 19.79 11.29 -3.94
CA TRP A 24 18.46 11.05 -4.49
C TRP A 24 17.75 9.87 -3.81
N ALA A 25 18.48 8.82 -3.44
CA ALA A 25 17.88 7.71 -2.69
C ALA A 25 17.44 8.18 -1.28
N ASP A 26 18.18 9.08 -0.64
CA ASP A 26 17.77 9.70 0.62
C ASP A 26 16.50 10.54 0.45
N VAL A 27 16.40 11.31 -0.64
CA VAL A 27 15.18 12.07 -0.98
C VAL A 27 13.99 11.13 -1.17
N GLU A 28 14.17 10.01 -1.88
CA GLU A 28 13.12 9.01 -2.07
C GLU A 28 12.70 8.37 -0.73
N CYS A 29 13.66 8.03 0.14
CA CYS A 29 13.39 7.58 1.50
C CYS A 29 12.57 8.61 2.30
N ALA A 30 12.91 9.89 2.20
CA ALA A 30 12.16 10.96 2.87
C ALA A 30 10.71 10.99 2.36
N PHE A 31 10.47 10.94 1.05
CA PHE A 31 9.11 10.88 0.49
C PHE A 31 8.33 9.64 0.94
N LEU A 32 8.94 8.45 0.85
CA LEU A 32 8.31 7.20 1.26
C LEU A 32 7.95 7.21 2.75
N ASN A 33 8.90 7.56 3.60
CA ASN A 33 8.77 7.39 5.04
C ASN A 33 7.97 8.52 5.69
N THR A 34 8.08 9.75 5.19
CA THR A 34 7.39 10.90 5.81
C THR A 34 6.05 11.17 5.17
N LEU A 35 5.98 11.22 3.84
CA LEU A 35 4.74 11.54 3.14
C LEU A 35 3.89 10.28 3.04
N GLN A 36 4.31 9.29 2.26
CA GLN A 36 3.44 8.14 1.95
C GLN A 36 3.08 7.34 3.21
N ALA A 37 4.08 6.93 4.00
CA ALA A 37 3.83 6.04 5.12
C ALA A 37 3.02 6.70 6.24
N ARG A 38 3.37 7.92 6.65
CA ARG A 38 2.63 8.59 7.72
C ARG A 38 1.20 8.93 7.31
N TRP A 39 0.98 9.34 6.07
CA TRP A 39 -0.39 9.60 5.59
C TRP A 39 -1.22 8.32 5.51
N GLN A 40 -0.63 7.19 5.12
CA GLN A 40 -1.36 5.92 5.08
C GLN A 40 -1.77 5.46 6.48
N TYR A 41 -0.84 5.50 7.45
CA TYR A 41 -1.14 5.16 8.85
C TYR A 41 -2.09 6.16 9.52
N ALA A 42 -2.00 7.45 9.18
CA ALA A 42 -2.97 8.45 9.65
C ALA A 42 -4.37 8.16 9.10
N GLY A 43 -4.47 7.82 7.80
CA GLY A 43 -5.72 7.40 7.18
C GLY A 43 -6.32 6.16 7.87
N GLU A 44 -5.50 5.13 8.11
CA GLU A 44 -5.93 3.93 8.83
C GLU A 44 -6.43 4.25 10.25
N ALA A 45 -5.70 5.09 11.00
CA ALA A 45 -6.11 5.52 12.34
C ALA A 45 -7.45 6.24 12.36
N LEU A 46 -7.81 6.92 11.27
CA LEU A 46 -9.10 7.57 11.06
C LEU A 46 -10.16 6.64 10.44
N GLY A 47 -9.85 5.36 10.21
CA GLY A 47 -10.75 4.39 9.57
C GLY A 47 -10.88 4.55 8.05
N LEU A 48 -10.02 5.38 7.45
CA LEU A 48 -9.90 5.61 6.01
C LEU A 48 -8.70 4.86 5.43
N GLY A 49 -8.42 3.66 5.97
CA GLY A 49 -7.35 2.79 5.50
C GLY A 49 -7.55 2.45 4.02
N PHE A 50 -6.48 2.52 3.25
CA PHE A 50 -6.48 2.19 1.83
C PHE A 50 -5.31 1.26 1.51
N ALA A 51 -5.50 0.46 0.48
CA ALA A 51 -4.49 -0.45 0.02
C ALA A 51 -3.35 0.33 -0.65
N GLN A 52 -2.13 -0.13 -0.40
CA GLN A 52 -0.96 0.30 -1.14
C GLN A 52 -0.22 -0.96 -1.58
N GLY A 53 0.20 -1.01 -2.84
CA GLY A 53 0.84 -2.17 -3.42
C GLY A 53 2.14 -2.64 -2.70
N LYS A 54 2.69 -3.76 -3.19
CA LYS A 54 3.87 -4.56 -2.73
C LYS A 54 3.54 -5.76 -1.86
N SER A 55 2.89 -5.56 -0.72
CA SER A 55 2.61 -6.64 0.23
C SER A 55 1.18 -6.56 0.70
N MET A 56 0.37 -7.48 0.16
CA MET A 56 -1.07 -7.51 0.37
C MET A 56 -1.50 -8.93 0.73
N LEU A 57 -2.18 -9.06 1.87
CA LEU A 57 -2.80 -10.30 2.31
C LEU A 57 -4.31 -10.21 2.10
N TRP A 58 -4.81 -11.01 1.17
CA TRP A 58 -6.20 -11.01 0.75
C TRP A 58 -7.03 -12.08 1.45
N ASN A 59 -8.30 -11.75 1.72
CA ASN A 59 -9.30 -12.77 2.04
C ASN A 59 -9.70 -13.47 0.74
N LYS A 60 -9.07 -14.61 0.46
CA LYS A 60 -9.22 -15.34 -0.82
C LYS A 60 -10.68 -15.73 -1.13
N PRO A 61 -11.48 -16.31 -0.20
CA PRO A 61 -12.90 -16.55 -0.45
C PRO A 61 -13.68 -15.29 -0.85
N MET A 62 -13.46 -14.18 -0.15
CA MET A 62 -14.10 -12.89 -0.47
C MET A 62 -13.70 -12.41 -1.86
N LEU A 63 -12.40 -12.41 -2.18
CA LEU A 63 -11.92 -11.95 -3.48
C LEU A 63 -12.49 -12.80 -4.62
N ASN A 64 -12.48 -14.13 -4.48
CA ASN A 64 -13.02 -15.04 -5.49
C ASN A 64 -14.53 -14.85 -5.72
N ALA A 65 -15.30 -14.61 -4.66
CA ALA A 65 -16.73 -14.36 -4.77
C ALA A 65 -17.06 -13.04 -5.50
N ASN A 66 -16.11 -12.10 -5.56
CA ASN A 66 -16.29 -10.75 -6.10
C ASN A 66 -15.49 -10.51 -7.39
N GLY A 67 -15.31 -11.55 -8.21
CA GLY A 67 -14.67 -11.46 -9.53
C GLY A 67 -13.18 -11.84 -9.54
N GLY A 68 -12.61 -12.22 -8.40
CA GLY A 68 -11.24 -12.67 -8.28
C GLY A 68 -10.23 -11.58 -8.62
N ILE A 69 -9.02 -11.99 -9.01
CA ILE A 69 -7.93 -11.08 -9.38
C ILE A 69 -8.33 -10.18 -10.58
N ARG A 70 -9.21 -10.65 -11.47
CA ARG A 70 -9.68 -9.86 -12.62
C ARG A 70 -10.45 -8.60 -12.22
N ALA A 71 -11.11 -8.60 -11.06
CA ALA A 71 -11.80 -7.43 -10.55
C ALA A 71 -10.82 -6.26 -10.28
N LEU A 72 -9.55 -6.56 -10.01
CA LEU A 72 -8.52 -5.55 -9.76
C LEU A 72 -8.05 -4.82 -11.02
N ALA A 73 -8.35 -5.37 -12.21
CA ALA A 73 -8.05 -4.72 -13.49
C ALA A 73 -9.03 -3.60 -13.87
N ALA A 74 -10.03 -3.32 -13.02
CA ALA A 74 -11.00 -2.24 -13.25
C ALA A 74 -10.37 -0.84 -13.12
N GLU A 75 -9.22 -0.74 -12.44
CA GLU A 75 -8.44 0.50 -12.31
C GLU A 75 -7.05 0.30 -12.88
N ILE A 76 -6.41 1.41 -13.28
CA ILE A 76 -4.99 1.39 -13.68
C ILE A 76 -4.10 0.95 -12.51
N ALA A 77 -4.51 1.33 -11.29
CA ALA A 77 -3.81 1.00 -10.05
C ALA A 77 -4.57 -0.11 -9.29
N GLU A 78 -3.95 -1.29 -9.20
CA GLU A 78 -4.52 -2.48 -8.55
C GLU A 78 -4.96 -2.21 -7.10
N ASP A 79 -4.19 -1.38 -6.38
CA ASP A 79 -4.44 -1.01 -5.00
C ASP A 79 -5.63 -0.04 -4.84
N ALA A 80 -5.86 0.84 -5.83
CA ALA A 80 -7.09 1.63 -5.90
C ALA A 80 -8.31 0.73 -6.13
N ALA A 81 -8.24 -0.22 -7.07
CA ALA A 81 -9.32 -1.19 -7.31
C ALA A 81 -9.58 -2.04 -6.06
N ALA A 82 -8.53 -2.46 -5.39
CA ALA A 82 -8.59 -3.24 -4.16
C ALA A 82 -9.33 -2.49 -3.05
N THR A 83 -8.97 -1.22 -2.84
CA THR A 83 -9.59 -0.36 -1.84
C THR A 83 -11.08 -0.15 -2.14
N LYS A 84 -11.43 0.14 -3.40
CA LYS A 84 -12.82 0.32 -3.82
C LYS A 84 -13.65 -0.95 -3.67
N LEU A 85 -13.10 -2.10 -4.02
CA LEU A 85 -13.79 -3.40 -3.87
C LEU A 85 -14.06 -3.72 -2.40
N VAL A 86 -13.04 -3.60 -1.54
CA VAL A 86 -13.18 -3.87 -0.10
C VAL A 86 -14.19 -2.93 0.54
N ASN A 87 -14.09 -1.62 0.27
CA ASN A 87 -15.01 -0.62 0.80
C ASN A 87 -16.43 -0.79 0.26
N GLY A 88 -16.59 -1.16 -1.02
CA GLY A 88 -17.88 -1.43 -1.64
C GLY A 88 -18.63 -2.61 -1.02
N LEU A 89 -17.90 -3.53 -0.37
CA LEU A 89 -18.46 -4.66 0.38
C LEU A 89 -18.72 -4.34 1.85
N GLY A 90 -18.50 -3.09 2.28
CA GLY A 90 -18.59 -2.68 3.69
C GLY A 90 -17.49 -3.25 4.59
N LEU A 91 -16.43 -3.81 3.99
CA LEU A 91 -15.25 -4.32 4.68
C LEU A 91 -14.18 -3.22 4.78
N ARG A 92 -13.15 -3.47 5.59
CA ARG A 92 -12.04 -2.55 5.81
C ARG A 92 -10.72 -3.06 5.26
N VAL A 93 -9.90 -2.12 4.80
CA VAL A 93 -8.47 -2.31 4.56
C VAL A 93 -7.73 -1.92 5.84
N ASN A 94 -6.96 -2.84 6.41
CA ASN A 94 -6.13 -2.58 7.59
C ASN A 94 -4.65 -2.62 7.21
N LEU A 95 -3.80 -1.98 7.99
CA LEU A 95 -2.35 -2.02 7.81
C LEU A 95 -1.70 -2.83 8.93
N VAL A 96 -0.55 -3.42 8.62
CA VAL A 96 0.29 -4.03 9.67
C VAL A 96 0.93 -2.93 10.52
N ALA A 97 1.05 -3.18 11.83
CA ALA A 97 1.67 -2.23 12.76
C ALA A 97 3.16 -1.97 12.48
N ALA A 98 3.87 -2.95 11.90
CA ALA A 98 5.27 -2.83 11.53
C ALA A 98 5.39 -2.87 10.00
N PRO A 99 5.69 -1.74 9.34
CA PRO A 99 5.85 -1.69 7.88
C PRO A 99 7.10 -2.46 7.44
N PHE A 100 7.07 -3.00 6.22
CA PHE A 100 8.21 -3.69 5.64
C PHE A 100 9.21 -2.73 4.99
N GLU A 101 10.49 -3.01 5.22
CA GLU A 101 11.60 -2.32 4.58
C GLU A 101 11.67 -2.63 3.09
N GLN A 102 11.85 -1.58 2.30
CA GLN A 102 12.22 -1.64 0.89
C GLN A 102 13.62 -1.06 0.72
N PRO A 103 14.63 -1.89 0.42
CA PRO A 103 15.95 -1.42 0.05
C PRO A 103 15.88 -0.59 -1.24
N LEU A 104 16.36 0.66 -1.22
CA LEU A 104 16.32 1.54 -2.40
C LEU A 104 17.57 1.43 -3.27
N GLY A 105 18.76 1.28 -2.67
CA GLY A 105 20.03 1.32 -3.40
C GLY A 105 20.28 2.69 -4.01
N GLN A 106 20.98 2.73 -5.16
CA GLN A 106 21.24 3.98 -5.88
C GLN A 106 20.02 4.47 -6.65
N ARG A 107 19.85 5.80 -6.65
CA ARG A 107 18.79 6.48 -7.39
C ARG A 107 19.29 7.73 -8.08
N THR A 108 18.63 8.05 -9.19
CA THR A 108 18.79 9.30 -9.93
C THR A 108 17.52 10.15 -9.82
N LEU A 109 17.64 11.46 -10.06
CA LEU A 109 16.49 12.36 -10.11
C LEU A 109 15.43 11.89 -11.11
N GLY A 110 15.85 11.41 -12.29
CA GLY A 110 14.95 10.96 -13.34
C GLY A 110 14.09 9.77 -12.92
N GLU A 111 14.67 8.83 -12.17
CA GLU A 111 13.93 7.69 -11.62
C GLU A 111 12.90 8.10 -10.57
N ILE A 112 13.28 9.03 -9.68
CA ILE A 112 12.37 9.54 -8.64
C ILE A 112 11.22 10.29 -9.29
N TRP A 113 11.51 11.19 -10.23
CA TRP A 113 10.50 11.95 -10.95
C TRP A 113 9.54 11.04 -11.70
N SER A 114 10.06 10.06 -12.47
CA SER A 114 9.25 9.08 -13.18
C SER A 114 8.36 8.28 -12.24
N ARG A 115 8.81 8.01 -11.02
CA ARG A 115 8.04 7.28 -10.02
C ARG A 115 6.92 8.12 -9.41
N GLN A 116 7.18 9.39 -9.10
CA GLN A 116 6.17 10.28 -8.50
C GLN A 116 5.11 10.76 -9.52
N ALA A 117 5.41 10.73 -10.82
CA ALA A 117 4.50 11.17 -11.88
C ALA A 117 3.52 10.08 -12.36
N ARG A 118 3.58 8.86 -11.81
CA ARG A 118 2.69 7.74 -12.17
C ARG A 118 1.45 7.68 -11.29
#